data_AF-A0A4Z2BS44-F1
#
_entry.id   AF-A0A4Z2BS44-F1
#
_cell.length_a   1.000
_cell.length_b   1.000
_cell.length_c   1.000
_cell.angle_alpha   90.00
_cell.angle_beta   90.00
_cell.angle_gamma   90.00
#
_symmetry.space_group_name_H-M   'P 1'
#
loop_
_entity.id
_entity.type
_entity.pdbx_description
1 polymer ?
#
loop_
_entity_poly.entity_id
_entity_poly.type
_entity_poly.pdbx_seq_one_letter_code
_entity_poly.pdbx_strand_id
1 'polypeptide(L)'
;MVKLKPDTLKVPTDVSMGLLAEPQVAMFCGKLNMHINVQSGKWEPDPSSTKSCISTKEGILQYCQEVYPELQITNVVEANQPVSIQNWCKMGRKHCRNHMHIVVPYRCLVGEFVSDALLVPDKCKFLHQERMNQCESHLHWHTVAKESCGDRTMNLHDYGMLLPCGIDRFRGVEFVCCPAEAERDVDSAEKDTDDSDVWWGGAENDYSDNSMMRDPEPVAQQEETRPSVIEEEEGDEEDEEEDEVLENDQDGDGEEDEEVAEEEDDEEDDEMGIDESDIFAELEDVDTDEPTTNIAMTTTYHHHH
;
A
#
# COMPACT_ATOMS: atom_id res chain seq x y z
N MET A 1 25.40 64.40 -2.84
CA MET A 1 25.09 63.49 -1.72
C MET A 1 23.67 62.98 -1.91
N VAL A 2 23.51 61.81 -2.54
CA VAL A 2 22.19 61.17 -2.73
C VAL A 2 22.02 60.18 -1.57
N LYS A 3 20.99 60.39 -0.75
CA LYS A 3 20.65 59.56 0.40
C LYS A 3 19.80 58.39 -0.10
N LEU A 4 20.38 57.20 -0.21
CA LEU A 4 19.64 55.96 -0.48
C LEU A 4 18.88 55.55 0.80
N LYS A 5 17.57 55.35 0.68
CA LYS A 5 16.74 54.72 1.72
C LYS A 5 16.92 53.20 1.64
N PRO A 6 17.01 52.48 2.76
CA PRO A 6 16.99 51.03 2.74
C PRO A 6 15.54 50.56 2.56
N ASP A 7 15.28 49.87 1.45
CA ASP A 7 14.06 49.08 1.29
C ASP A 7 14.13 47.89 2.25
N THR A 8 13.23 47.88 3.23
CA THR A 8 12.95 46.70 4.05
C THR A 8 12.38 45.60 3.16
N LEU A 9 13.26 44.73 2.68
CA LEU A 9 12.89 43.44 2.10
C LEU A 9 12.13 42.65 3.18
N LYS A 10 10.82 42.48 2.98
CA LYS A 10 9.98 41.60 3.80
C LYS A 10 10.47 40.18 3.54
N VAL A 11 11.28 39.65 4.44
CA VAL A 11 11.57 38.22 4.49
C VAL A 11 10.23 37.53 4.79
N PRO A 12 9.76 36.60 3.95
CA PRO A 12 8.58 35.81 4.27
C PRO A 12 8.86 35.09 5.59
N THR A 13 8.08 35.43 6.60
CA THR A 13 8.08 34.78 7.89
C THR A 13 7.69 33.33 7.70
N ASP A 14 8.68 32.44 7.79
CA ASP A 14 8.63 31.21 8.55
C ASP A 14 7.22 30.59 8.62
N VAL A 15 6.86 29.88 7.54
CA VAL A 15 5.78 28.89 7.63
C VAL A 15 6.32 27.82 8.58
N SER A 16 5.92 27.97 9.84
CA SER A 16 5.89 26.95 10.87
C SER A 16 6.26 25.57 10.32
N MET A 17 7.51 25.16 10.50
CA MET A 17 7.98 23.79 10.31
C MET A 17 7.33 22.87 11.35
N GLY A 18 6.00 22.87 11.41
CA GLY A 18 5.25 21.77 12.00
C GLY A 18 5.61 20.53 11.21
N LEU A 19 5.97 19.46 11.90
CA LEU A 19 6.36 18.17 11.36
C LEU A 19 5.40 17.76 10.23
N LEU A 20 5.76 18.09 8.99
CA LEU A 20 4.97 17.70 7.84
C LEU A 20 5.11 16.18 7.71
N ALA A 21 3.98 15.50 7.54
CA ALA A 21 4.00 14.09 7.23
C ALA A 21 4.70 13.89 5.88
N GLU A 22 5.38 12.76 5.74
CA GLU A 22 6.00 12.40 4.47
C GLU A 22 4.93 12.24 3.38
N PRO A 23 5.12 12.82 2.18
CA PRO A 23 4.18 12.65 1.07
C PRO A 23 4.20 11.20 0.58
N GLN A 24 3.03 10.57 0.60
CA GLN A 24 2.86 9.19 0.12
C GLN A 24 1.58 9.08 -0.71
N VAL A 25 1.55 8.12 -1.61
CA VAL A 25 0.39 7.76 -2.42
C VAL A 25 0.11 6.27 -2.28
N ALA A 26 -1.17 5.90 -2.31
CA ALA A 26 -1.61 4.52 -2.23
C ALA A 26 -2.66 4.25 -3.30
N MET A 27 -2.64 3.05 -3.84
CA MET A 27 -3.45 2.67 -4.97
C MET A 27 -4.19 1.38 -4.68
N PHE A 28 -5.42 1.29 -5.18
CA PHE A 28 -6.21 0.06 -5.16
C PHE A 28 -7.08 0.02 -6.40
N CYS A 29 -6.89 -0.98 -7.26
CA CYS A 29 -7.57 -1.03 -8.55
C CYS A 29 -9.10 -1.06 -8.43
N GLY A 30 -9.78 -0.32 -9.32
CA GLY A 30 -11.23 -0.12 -9.26
C GLY A 30 -11.68 0.94 -8.25
N LYS A 31 -10.74 1.61 -7.58
CA LYS A 31 -10.98 2.71 -6.65
C LYS A 31 -10.08 3.90 -6.98
N LEU A 32 -10.47 5.06 -6.48
CA LEU A 32 -9.65 6.26 -6.59
C LEU A 32 -8.38 6.10 -5.76
N ASN A 33 -7.29 6.66 -6.28
CA ASN A 33 -6.04 6.72 -5.55
C ASN A 33 -6.20 7.55 -4.28
N MET A 34 -5.37 7.25 -3.28
CA MET A 34 -5.33 7.93 -1.99
C MET A 34 -3.95 8.58 -1.83
N HIS A 35 -3.88 9.68 -1.10
CA HIS A 35 -2.64 10.40 -0.80
C HIS A 35 -2.63 10.92 0.63
N ILE A 36 -1.44 11.12 1.20
CA ILE A 36 -1.29 11.73 2.53
C ILE A 36 -1.37 13.24 2.41
N ASN A 37 -2.31 13.85 3.11
CA ASN A 37 -2.28 15.28 3.33
C ASN A 37 -1.12 15.62 4.28
N VAL A 38 -0.06 16.24 3.77
CA VAL A 38 1.20 16.47 4.51
C VAL A 38 1.03 17.34 5.75
N GLN A 39 0.00 18.21 5.80
CA GLN A 39 -0.29 19.02 6.99
C GLN A 39 -1.07 18.25 8.06
N SER A 40 -2.00 17.37 7.67
CA SER A 40 -2.85 16.65 8.63
C SER A 40 -2.39 15.22 8.94
N GLY A 41 -1.51 14.65 8.12
CA GLY A 41 -1.06 13.26 8.18
C GLY A 41 -2.14 12.23 7.85
N LYS A 42 -3.28 12.65 7.27
CA LYS A 42 -4.42 11.77 6.98
C LYS A 42 -4.48 11.40 5.50
N TRP A 43 -5.00 10.21 5.22
CA TRP A 43 -5.27 9.75 3.87
C TRP A 43 -6.50 10.44 3.29
N GLU A 44 -6.33 11.09 2.14
CA GLU A 44 -7.36 11.78 1.38
C GLU A 44 -7.47 11.17 -0.04
N PRO A 45 -8.67 11.10 -0.62
CA PRO A 45 -8.84 10.58 -1.98
C PRO A 45 -8.25 11.53 -3.01
N ASP A 46 -8.04 11.01 -4.22
CA ASP A 46 -7.54 11.75 -5.38
C ASP A 46 -8.25 13.11 -5.56
N PRO A 47 -7.50 14.23 -5.61
CA PRO A 47 -8.10 15.56 -5.74
C PRO A 47 -8.94 15.72 -7.02
N SER A 48 -8.53 15.05 -8.10
CA SER A 48 -9.25 15.09 -9.38
C SER A 48 -10.47 14.16 -9.42
N SER A 49 -10.58 13.22 -8.47
CA SER A 49 -11.60 12.16 -8.44
C SER A 49 -11.67 11.32 -9.73
N THR A 50 -10.57 11.21 -10.47
CA THR A 50 -10.51 10.44 -11.73
C THR A 50 -9.37 9.43 -11.79
N LYS A 51 -8.30 9.60 -11.00
CA LYS A 51 -7.13 8.71 -11.07
C LYS A 51 -7.38 7.43 -10.26
N SER A 52 -7.14 6.30 -10.92
CA SER A 52 -7.18 4.94 -10.35
C SER A 52 -5.76 4.36 -10.35
N CYS A 53 -5.62 3.11 -9.90
CA CYS A 53 -4.33 2.42 -9.81
C CYS A 53 -3.50 2.54 -11.10
N ILE A 54 -2.20 2.75 -10.92
CA ILE A 54 -1.22 2.98 -11.97
C ILE A 54 -0.25 1.80 -11.94
N SER A 55 0.05 1.23 -13.10
CA SER A 55 0.92 0.05 -13.23
C SER A 55 2.40 0.38 -13.40
N THR A 56 2.73 1.55 -13.95
CA THR A 56 4.11 1.96 -14.25
C THR A 56 4.68 2.86 -13.17
N LYS A 57 5.97 2.70 -12.84
CA LYS A 57 6.65 3.50 -11.81
C LYS A 57 6.76 4.97 -12.23
N GLU A 58 6.96 5.22 -13.52
CA GLU A 58 6.95 6.55 -14.13
C GLU A 58 5.59 7.24 -13.96
N GLY A 59 4.49 6.48 -14.12
CA GLY A 59 3.14 7.00 -13.93
C GLY A 59 2.86 7.33 -12.46
N ILE A 60 3.40 6.55 -11.52
CA ILE A 60 3.29 6.85 -10.08
C ILE A 60 4.06 8.13 -9.74
N LEU A 61 5.26 8.31 -10.29
CA LEU A 61 6.03 9.55 -10.12
C LEU A 61 5.26 10.77 -10.65
N GLN A 62 4.67 10.67 -11.84
CA GLN A 62 3.83 11.74 -12.39
C GLN A 62 2.61 12.02 -11.50
N TYR A 63 2.01 10.98 -10.92
CA TYR A 63 0.89 11.14 -10.00
C TYR A 63 1.30 11.83 -8.69
N CYS A 64 2.44 11.48 -8.11
CA CYS A 64 3.00 12.19 -6.97
C CYS A 64 3.20 13.69 -7.29
N GLN A 65 3.70 14.02 -8.48
CA GLN A 65 3.89 15.42 -8.91
C GLN A 65 2.56 16.16 -9.12
N GLU A 66 1.53 15.48 -9.60
CA GLU A 66 0.18 16.05 -9.78
C GLU A 66 -0.49 16.36 -8.43
N VAL A 67 -0.35 15.45 -7.45
CA VAL A 67 -0.97 15.58 -6.13
C VAL A 67 -0.19 16.54 -5.22
N TYR A 68 1.13 16.60 -5.35
CA TYR A 68 2.00 17.45 -4.54
C TYR A 68 2.72 18.49 -5.41
N PRO A 69 2.02 19.45 -6.03
CA PRO A 69 2.62 20.41 -6.95
C PRO A 69 3.58 21.40 -6.28
N GLU A 70 3.45 21.58 -4.96
CA GLU A 70 4.34 22.45 -4.17
C GLU A 70 5.63 21.74 -3.75
N LEU A 71 5.72 20.42 -3.91
CA LEU A 71 6.88 19.62 -3.57
C LEU A 71 7.65 19.23 -4.84
N GLN A 72 8.97 19.35 -4.79
CA GLN A 72 9.83 18.96 -5.91
C GLN A 72 10.03 17.43 -5.91
N ILE A 73 9.02 16.66 -6.30
CA ILE A 73 9.11 15.20 -6.33
C ILE A 73 10.03 14.74 -7.47
N THR A 74 11.10 14.01 -7.13
CA THR A 74 12.12 13.55 -8.09
C THR A 74 12.07 12.04 -8.31
N ASN A 75 11.63 11.26 -7.32
CA ASN A 75 11.59 9.81 -7.39
C ASN A 75 10.46 9.24 -6.52
N VAL A 76 10.21 7.95 -6.64
CA VAL A 76 9.26 7.20 -5.81
C VAL A 76 9.91 5.92 -5.32
N VAL A 77 9.49 5.46 -4.14
CA VAL A 77 9.95 4.19 -3.56
C VAL A 77 8.79 3.50 -2.86
N GLU A 78 8.73 2.17 -2.93
CA GLU A 78 7.77 1.40 -2.14
C GLU A 78 8.05 1.56 -0.64
N ALA A 79 7.00 1.65 0.18
CA ALA A 79 7.16 1.66 1.63
C ALA A 79 7.51 0.27 2.16
N ASN A 80 8.30 0.22 3.23
CA ASN A 80 8.76 -1.04 3.81
C ASN A 80 7.63 -1.88 4.41
N GLN A 81 6.53 -1.24 4.83
CA GLN A 81 5.41 -1.87 5.53
C GLN A 81 4.07 -1.54 4.87
N PRO A 82 3.13 -2.50 4.82
CA PRO A 82 1.77 -2.24 4.36
C PRO A 82 1.00 -1.39 5.38
N VAL A 83 0.06 -0.59 4.87
CA VAL A 83 -0.82 0.26 5.69
C VAL A 83 -2.28 -0.09 5.46
N SER A 84 -3.09 0.05 6.50
CA SER A 84 -4.54 -0.15 6.43
C SER A 84 -5.26 1.18 6.19
N ILE A 85 -5.85 1.36 5.01
CA ILE A 85 -6.55 2.60 4.63
C ILE A 85 -8.05 2.34 4.55
N GLN A 86 -8.84 3.23 5.15
CA GLN A 86 -10.30 3.21 5.14
C GLN A 86 -10.87 4.24 4.14
N ASN A 87 -12.19 4.22 3.95
CA ASN A 87 -12.93 5.23 3.16
C ASN A 87 -12.51 5.36 1.69
N TRP A 88 -12.23 4.25 1.02
CA TRP A 88 -11.92 4.29 -0.41
C TRP A 88 -13.14 4.67 -1.26
N CYS A 89 -12.91 5.58 -2.19
CA CYS A 89 -13.92 6.08 -3.12
C CYS A 89 -13.90 5.30 -4.44
N LYS A 90 -15.06 5.04 -5.04
CA LYS A 90 -15.14 4.44 -6.39
C LYS A 90 -15.06 5.53 -7.45
N MET A 91 -14.46 5.21 -8.59
CA MET A 91 -14.40 6.11 -9.74
C MET A 91 -15.82 6.54 -10.15
N GLY A 92 -16.04 7.85 -10.33
CA GLY A 92 -17.33 8.41 -10.73
C GLY A 92 -18.45 8.40 -9.68
N ARG A 93 -18.18 7.98 -8.43
CA ARG A 93 -19.18 8.01 -7.34
C ARG A 93 -18.72 8.90 -6.18
N LYS A 94 -19.61 9.81 -5.75
CA LYS A 94 -19.37 10.71 -4.61
C LYS A 94 -19.33 10.00 -3.24
N HIS A 95 -19.89 8.79 -3.14
CA HIS A 95 -19.97 8.07 -1.87
C HIS A 95 -18.83 7.06 -1.74
N CYS A 96 -17.93 7.34 -0.80
CA CYS A 96 -16.83 6.45 -0.46
C CYS A 96 -17.32 5.37 0.51
N ARG A 97 -16.87 4.12 0.31
CA ARG A 97 -17.27 3.01 1.19
C ARG A 97 -16.25 2.89 2.32
N ASN A 98 -16.74 2.70 3.54
CA ASN A 98 -15.89 2.58 4.73
C ASN A 98 -15.22 1.20 4.88
N HIS A 99 -14.98 0.48 3.79
CA HIS A 99 -14.22 -0.78 3.84
C HIS A 99 -12.74 -0.46 3.90
N MET A 100 -12.05 -1.16 4.80
CA MET A 100 -10.61 -1.08 4.97
C MET A 100 -9.91 -1.98 3.96
N HIS A 101 -8.82 -1.49 3.37
CA HIS A 101 -7.92 -2.27 2.53
C HIS A 101 -6.49 -2.10 3.02
N ILE A 102 -5.75 -3.20 3.00
CA ILE A 102 -4.32 -3.24 3.31
C ILE A 102 -3.58 -3.12 1.98
N VAL A 103 -2.74 -2.10 1.86
CA VAL A 103 -1.98 -1.81 0.64
C VAL A 103 -0.57 -1.38 1.01
N VAL A 104 0.39 -1.61 0.12
CA VAL A 104 1.74 -1.05 0.25
C VAL A 104 1.75 0.31 -0.44
N PRO A 105 1.96 1.42 0.29
CA PRO A 105 2.01 2.74 -0.31
C PRO A 105 3.36 3.01 -0.98
N TYR A 106 3.37 4.01 -1.85
CA TYR A 106 4.59 4.58 -2.43
C TYR A 106 4.91 5.90 -1.73
N ARG A 107 6.16 6.06 -1.31
CA ARG A 107 6.71 7.30 -0.78
C ARG A 107 7.16 8.17 -1.96
N CYS A 108 6.74 9.44 -1.97
CA CYS A 108 7.12 10.41 -2.98
C CYS A 108 8.37 11.15 -2.50
N LEU A 109 9.54 10.87 -3.08
CA LEU A 109 10.81 11.43 -2.62
C LEU A 109 10.97 12.87 -3.12
N VAL A 110 11.24 13.80 -2.18
CA VAL A 110 11.33 15.24 -2.45
C VAL A 110 12.80 15.65 -2.63
N GLY A 111 13.11 16.32 -3.74
CA GLY A 111 14.40 16.96 -3.97
C GLY A 111 15.54 16.01 -4.29
N GLU A 112 16.75 16.37 -3.88
CA GLU A 112 17.92 15.50 -3.99
C GLU A 112 17.77 14.30 -3.05
N PHE A 113 18.17 13.13 -3.52
CA PHE A 113 18.05 11.91 -2.74
C PHE A 113 18.95 11.96 -1.51
N VAL A 114 18.35 11.74 -0.35
CA VAL A 114 19.02 11.54 0.93
C VAL A 114 18.53 10.19 1.45
N SER A 115 19.46 9.36 1.93
CA SER A 115 19.08 8.05 2.48
C SER A 115 18.35 8.21 3.81
N ASP A 116 17.55 7.21 4.17
CA ASP A 116 16.71 7.26 5.36
C ASP A 116 17.55 7.15 6.64
N ALA A 117 17.20 7.90 7.67
CA ALA A 117 17.85 7.77 8.97
C ALA A 117 17.28 6.57 9.73
N LEU A 118 17.92 5.40 9.61
CA LEU A 118 17.50 4.19 10.34
C LEU A 118 17.85 4.27 11.83
N LEU A 119 16.88 3.92 12.67
CA LEU A 119 17.10 3.77 14.12
C LEU A 119 17.77 2.43 14.40
N VAL A 120 18.80 2.44 15.25
CA VAL A 120 19.53 1.24 15.64
C VAL A 120 19.27 0.99 17.12
N PRO A 121 18.37 0.05 17.47
CA PRO A 121 18.13 -0.32 18.86
C PRO A 121 19.36 -0.98 19.50
N ASP A 122 19.34 -1.10 20.83
CA ASP A 122 20.40 -1.79 21.57
C ASP A 122 20.56 -3.24 21.08
N LYS A 123 21.81 -3.71 21.05
CA LYS A 123 22.23 -5.04 20.56
C LYS A 123 22.03 -5.29 19.06
N CYS A 124 21.45 -4.34 18.33
CA CYS A 124 21.34 -4.41 16.88
C CYS A 124 22.59 -3.87 16.19
N LYS A 125 22.79 -4.24 14.92
CA LYS A 125 23.94 -3.83 14.11
C LYS A 125 23.45 -3.16 12.84
N PHE A 126 23.98 -1.96 12.57
CA PHE A 126 23.79 -1.27 11.30
C PHE A 126 24.81 -1.77 10.26
N LEU A 127 24.32 -2.09 9.08
CA LEU A 127 25.08 -2.62 7.95
C LEU A 127 24.61 -1.93 6.67
N HIS A 128 25.44 -1.94 5.64
CA HIS A 128 25.06 -1.50 4.30
C HIS A 128 25.81 -2.30 3.24
N GLN A 129 25.23 -2.38 2.05
CA GLN A 129 25.83 -3.01 0.88
C GLN A 129 25.55 -2.17 -0.36
N GLU A 130 26.61 -1.85 -1.10
CA GLU A 130 26.55 -1.08 -2.34
C GLU A 130 27.22 -1.84 -3.50
N ARG A 131 26.64 -1.73 -4.70
CA ARG A 131 27.11 -2.33 -5.94
C ARG A 131 26.93 -1.37 -7.11
N MET A 132 28.00 -0.64 -7.44
CA MET A 132 27.97 0.41 -8.48
C MET A 132 27.62 -0.11 -9.89
N ASN A 133 27.87 -1.41 -10.15
CA ASN A 133 27.60 -2.06 -11.42
C ASN A 133 26.15 -2.59 -11.56
N GLN A 134 25.35 -2.56 -10.49
CA GLN A 134 23.97 -3.06 -10.48
C GLN A 134 22.98 -1.90 -10.33
N CYS A 135 21.75 -2.08 -10.81
CA CYS A 135 20.67 -1.10 -10.69
C CYS A 135 19.33 -1.83 -10.52
N GLU A 136 19.09 -2.25 -9.28
CA GLU A 136 18.05 -3.21 -8.92
C GLU A 136 16.87 -2.54 -8.23
N SER A 137 15.76 -3.28 -8.12
CA SER A 137 14.51 -2.82 -7.51
C SER A 137 14.57 -2.80 -5.97
N HIS A 138 13.62 -2.10 -5.36
CA HIS A 138 13.44 -2.09 -3.90
C HIS A 138 13.31 -3.51 -3.30
N LEU A 139 12.50 -4.38 -3.93
CA LEU A 139 12.32 -5.75 -3.49
C LEU A 139 13.63 -6.57 -3.51
N HIS A 140 14.48 -6.39 -4.53
CA HIS A 140 15.77 -7.07 -4.59
C HIS A 140 16.65 -6.71 -3.39
N TRP A 141 16.77 -5.42 -3.12
CA TRP A 141 17.57 -4.90 -2.01
C TRP A 141 17.01 -5.28 -0.64
N HIS A 142 15.69 -5.37 -0.50
CA HIS A 142 15.06 -5.93 0.70
C HIS A 142 15.46 -7.40 0.92
N THR A 143 15.44 -8.23 -0.13
CA THR A 143 15.88 -9.63 -0.05
C THR A 143 17.36 -9.73 0.35
N VAL A 144 18.23 -8.93 -0.27
CA VAL A 144 19.67 -8.88 0.06
C VAL A 144 19.90 -8.52 1.52
N ALA A 145 19.19 -7.50 2.04
CA ALA A 145 19.28 -7.12 3.46
C ALA A 145 18.79 -8.25 4.39
N LYS A 146 17.68 -8.90 4.02
CA LYS A 146 17.10 -10.00 4.80
C LYS A 146 18.02 -11.21 4.86
N GLU A 147 18.59 -11.62 3.73
CA GLU A 147 19.56 -12.72 3.65
C GLU A 147 20.82 -12.39 4.46
N SER A 148 21.35 -11.17 4.35
CA SER A 148 22.54 -10.75 5.09
C SER A 148 22.37 -10.79 6.62
N CYS A 149 21.16 -10.49 7.12
CA CYS A 149 20.85 -10.68 8.54
C CYS A 149 20.69 -12.17 8.90
N GLY A 150 20.03 -12.96 8.04
CA GLY A 150 19.80 -14.38 8.23
C GLY A 150 21.10 -15.20 8.37
N ASP A 151 22.11 -14.89 7.55
CA ASP A 151 23.45 -15.51 7.63
C ASP A 151 24.14 -15.30 8.98
N ARG A 152 23.70 -14.30 9.74
CA ARG A 152 24.23 -13.93 11.05
C ARG A 152 23.32 -14.34 12.21
N THR A 153 22.35 -15.23 11.94
CA THR A 153 21.31 -15.67 12.88
C THR A 153 20.55 -14.50 13.52
N MET A 154 20.39 -13.39 12.78
CA MET A 154 19.67 -12.19 13.20
C MET A 154 18.48 -11.94 12.26
N ASN A 155 17.51 -11.17 12.74
CA ASN A 155 16.37 -10.73 11.94
C ASN A 155 16.60 -9.33 11.38
N LEU A 156 16.11 -9.09 10.16
CA LEU A 156 16.05 -7.75 9.58
C LEU A 156 15.01 -6.92 10.34
N HIS A 157 15.47 -5.84 10.97
CA HIS A 157 14.62 -4.92 11.74
C HIS A 157 14.10 -3.77 10.88
N ASP A 158 15.00 -3.09 10.16
CA ASP A 158 14.65 -1.99 9.27
C ASP A 158 15.68 -1.87 8.13
N TYR A 159 15.30 -1.23 7.02
CA TYR A 159 16.16 -1.03 5.86
C TYR A 159 15.80 0.21 5.05
N GLY A 160 16.77 0.74 4.32
CA GLY A 160 16.66 1.93 3.48
C GLY A 160 17.43 1.74 2.18
N MET A 161 16.95 2.36 1.11
CA MET A 161 17.61 2.28 -0.19
C MET A 161 18.80 3.25 -0.28
N LEU A 162 19.83 2.90 -1.05
CA LEU A 162 21.00 3.74 -1.30
C LEU A 162 21.22 3.99 -2.79
N LEU A 163 21.70 5.19 -3.11
CA LEU A 163 22.22 5.56 -4.43
C LEU A 163 21.20 5.30 -5.55
N PRO A 164 20.22 6.18 -5.78
CA PRO A 164 19.28 6.02 -6.86
C PRO A 164 19.99 6.02 -8.21
N CYS A 165 19.62 5.06 -9.07
CA CYS A 165 20.12 4.93 -10.44
C CYS A 165 19.00 5.05 -11.49
N GLY A 166 17.74 5.05 -11.04
CA GLY A 166 16.55 5.22 -11.86
C GLY A 166 15.32 5.45 -11.00
N ILE A 167 14.15 5.45 -11.63
CA ILE A 167 12.87 5.56 -10.92
C ILE A 167 12.63 4.24 -10.18
N ASP A 168 12.48 4.31 -8.85
CA ASP A 168 12.33 3.14 -7.97
C ASP A 168 13.44 2.07 -8.18
N ARG A 169 14.67 2.52 -8.47
CA ARG A 169 15.84 1.67 -8.68
C ARG A 169 17.08 2.23 -7.99
N PHE A 170 17.84 1.34 -7.38
CA PHE A 170 18.91 1.67 -6.44
C PHE A 170 20.15 0.81 -6.65
N ARG A 171 21.30 1.30 -6.18
CA ARG A 171 22.59 0.59 -6.26
C ARG A 171 23.04 0.02 -4.92
N GLY A 172 22.27 0.18 -3.87
CA GLY A 172 22.60 -0.37 -2.57
C GLY A 172 21.44 -0.33 -1.59
N VAL A 173 21.71 -0.87 -0.40
CA VAL A 173 20.80 -0.93 0.73
C VAL A 173 21.56 -0.72 2.03
N GLU A 174 20.98 0.02 2.95
CA GLU A 174 21.39 0.08 4.35
C GLU A 174 20.33 -0.59 5.22
N PHE A 175 20.72 -1.27 6.28
CA PHE A 175 19.81 -2.09 7.08
C PHE A 175 20.32 -2.34 8.49
N VAL A 176 19.38 -2.68 9.37
CA VAL A 176 19.62 -2.97 10.79
C VAL A 176 19.26 -4.42 11.06
N CYS A 177 20.22 -5.22 11.52
CA CYS A 177 19.98 -6.58 11.99
C CYS A 177 19.88 -6.61 13.52
N CYS A 178 18.84 -7.24 14.06
CA CYS A 178 18.63 -7.40 15.49
C CYS A 178 18.58 -8.90 15.87
N PRO A 179 19.02 -9.28 17.07
CA PRO A 179 18.81 -10.64 17.59
C PRO A 179 17.33 -11.05 17.55
N ALA A 180 17.07 -12.34 17.25
CA ALA A 180 15.73 -12.88 17.30
C ALA A 180 15.15 -12.78 18.72
N GLU A 181 13.83 -12.60 18.84
CA GLU A 181 13.13 -12.34 20.12
C GLU A 181 13.45 -13.35 21.22
N ALA A 182 13.70 -14.60 20.85
CA ALA A 182 14.08 -15.66 21.77
C ALA A 182 15.38 -15.41 22.57
N GLU A 183 16.26 -14.52 22.10
CA GLU A 183 17.52 -14.17 22.78
C GLU A 183 17.42 -12.87 23.61
N ARG A 184 16.30 -12.13 23.53
CA ARG A 184 16.13 -10.88 24.29
C ARG A 184 15.73 -11.13 25.75
N ASP A 185 14.99 -12.21 25.99
CA ASP A 185 14.42 -12.56 27.30
C ASP A 185 15.45 -13.18 28.25
N VAL A 186 16.50 -13.81 27.73
CA VAL A 186 17.53 -14.47 28.56
C VAL A 186 18.48 -13.48 29.24
N ASP A 187 18.66 -12.29 28.67
CA ASP A 187 19.65 -11.29 29.12
C ASP A 187 19.00 -10.16 29.96
N SER A 188 17.66 -10.16 30.07
CA SER A 188 16.92 -9.28 30.97
C SER A 188 16.71 -9.89 32.36
N ALA A 189 16.91 -11.20 32.51
CA ALA A 189 16.76 -11.93 33.77
C ALA A 189 17.99 -11.88 34.69
N GLU A 190 19.15 -11.38 34.21
CA GLU A 190 20.40 -11.37 34.99
C GLU A 190 20.72 -10.02 35.67
N LYS A 191 19.80 -9.04 35.64
CA LYS A 191 20.05 -7.68 36.16
C LYS A 191 19.33 -7.28 37.46
N ASP A 192 18.59 -8.17 38.11
CA ASP A 192 17.80 -7.86 39.33
C ASP A 192 18.19 -8.68 40.57
N THR A 193 19.50 -8.83 40.90
CA THR A 193 19.89 -9.54 42.15
C THR A 193 20.86 -8.82 43.10
N ASP A 194 21.15 -7.53 42.93
CA ASP A 194 22.00 -6.84 43.92
C ASP A 194 21.75 -5.33 43.98
N ASP A 195 20.69 -4.89 44.68
CA ASP A 195 20.63 -3.65 45.48
C ASP A 195 19.18 -3.37 45.96
N SER A 196 18.81 -3.80 47.18
CA SER A 196 17.77 -3.12 47.98
C SER A 196 17.66 -3.63 49.42
N ASP A 197 18.72 -3.43 50.21
CA ASP A 197 18.65 -3.51 51.68
C ASP A 197 18.02 -2.24 52.28
N VAL A 198 16.70 -2.06 52.19
CA VAL A 198 15.98 -1.12 53.09
C VAL A 198 14.51 -1.55 53.28
N TRP A 199 14.19 -2.27 54.37
CA TRP A 199 12.82 -2.31 54.89
C TRP A 199 12.79 -2.15 56.41
N TRP A 200 12.21 -1.03 56.85
CA TRP A 200 12.03 -0.64 58.25
C TRP A 200 10.82 -1.35 58.87
N GLY A 201 11.06 -2.08 59.96
CA GLY A 201 10.22 -2.11 61.16
C GLY A 201 8.73 -2.45 61.06
N GLY A 202 8.39 -3.64 61.57
CA GLY A 202 7.36 -3.79 62.61
C GLY A 202 5.94 -4.17 62.17
N ALA A 203 5.57 -5.43 62.39
CA ALA A 203 4.59 -5.83 63.40
C ALA A 203 4.26 -7.32 63.22
N GLU A 204 4.59 -8.06 64.27
CA GLU A 204 4.12 -9.40 64.59
C GLU A 204 2.59 -9.56 64.45
N ASN A 205 2.17 -10.66 63.83
CA ASN A 205 1.05 -11.43 64.36
C ASN A 205 1.15 -12.90 63.91
N ASP A 206 1.26 -13.75 64.92
CA ASP A 206 1.32 -15.20 64.90
C ASP A 206 -0.06 -15.82 64.59
N TYR A 207 -0.06 -17.14 64.33
CA TYR A 207 -1.14 -18.13 64.42
C TYR A 207 -1.70 -18.82 63.16
N SER A 208 -1.48 -20.15 63.23
CA SER A 208 -2.26 -21.30 62.76
C SER A 208 -2.03 -21.74 61.32
N ASP A 209 -1.21 -22.76 61.05
CA ASP A 209 -1.37 -24.18 61.40
C ASP A 209 -2.72 -24.76 60.93
N ASN A 210 -2.68 -25.45 59.78
CA ASN A 210 -3.30 -26.75 59.67
C ASN A 210 -2.55 -27.62 58.65
N SER A 211 -1.66 -28.45 59.18
CA SER A 211 -1.14 -29.69 58.59
C SER A 211 -2.26 -30.61 58.07
N MET A 212 -2.11 -31.18 56.87
CA MET A 212 -2.41 -32.60 56.63
C MET A 212 -1.46 -33.21 55.58
N MET A 213 -0.57 -34.05 56.10
CA MET A 213 0.18 -35.10 55.40
C MET A 213 -0.75 -36.16 54.80
N ARG A 214 -0.43 -36.67 53.59
CA ARG A 214 -0.64 -38.08 53.24
C ARG A 214 0.20 -38.52 52.01
N ASP A 215 1.31 -39.20 52.27
CA ASP A 215 1.91 -40.26 51.44
C ASP A 215 1.30 -41.63 51.86
N PRO A 216 1.54 -42.82 51.22
CA PRO A 216 2.60 -43.17 50.24
C PRO A 216 2.19 -44.06 49.02
N GLU A 217 3.04 -44.06 47.97
CA GLU A 217 3.71 -45.16 47.20
C GLU A 217 3.22 -46.66 47.22
N PRO A 218 3.76 -47.65 46.45
CA PRO A 218 4.63 -47.68 45.22
C PRO A 218 4.37 -48.88 44.21
N VAL A 219 5.30 -49.07 43.25
CA VAL A 219 5.75 -50.33 42.54
C VAL A 219 4.82 -50.96 41.48
N ALA A 220 5.27 -51.58 40.37
CA ALA A 220 6.43 -51.54 39.47
C ALA A 220 6.22 -52.65 38.40
N GLN A 221 7.09 -52.64 37.39
CA GLN A 221 7.65 -53.83 36.68
C GLN A 221 6.74 -54.52 35.64
N GLN A 222 7.13 -54.45 34.36
CA GLN A 222 7.92 -55.47 33.60
C GLN A 222 6.94 -56.29 32.74
N GLU A 223 7.24 -56.81 31.55
CA GLU A 223 8.45 -57.20 30.83
C GLU A 223 7.98 -57.41 29.35
N GLU A 224 8.79 -57.04 28.33
CA GLU A 224 9.52 -57.97 27.43
C GLU A 224 8.64 -58.96 26.61
N THR A 225 8.85 -59.29 25.34
CA THR A 225 10.04 -59.61 24.52
C THR A 225 9.60 -59.57 23.02
N ARG A 226 10.27 -58.90 22.05
CA ARG A 226 11.32 -59.35 21.07
C ARG A 226 11.18 -60.79 20.49
N PRO A 227 11.86 -61.18 19.38
CA PRO A 227 12.27 -60.49 18.13
C PRO A 227 12.22 -61.43 16.87
N SER A 228 12.65 -60.96 15.68
CA SER A 228 13.40 -61.78 14.70
C SER A 228 14.09 -60.89 13.65
N VAL A 229 15.43 -60.76 13.65
CA VAL A 229 16.45 -61.52 12.86
C VAL A 229 16.79 -60.74 11.56
N ILE A 230 17.94 -60.03 11.48
CA ILE A 230 19.32 -60.47 11.06
C ILE A 230 19.43 -60.46 9.51
N GLU A 231 20.47 -59.98 8.79
CA GLU A 231 21.86 -59.50 8.97
C GLU A 231 22.21 -58.68 7.68
N GLU A 232 23.01 -57.59 7.74
CA GLU A 232 24.43 -57.44 7.30
C GLU A 232 24.64 -57.69 5.78
N GLU A 233 25.35 -56.88 4.99
CA GLU A 233 26.74 -56.39 5.11
C GLU A 233 27.04 -55.16 4.20
N GLU A 234 28.26 -54.64 4.38
CA GLU A 234 28.93 -53.43 3.87
C GLU A 234 29.40 -53.46 2.40
N GLY A 235 29.86 -52.30 1.89
CA GLY A 235 30.83 -52.22 0.78
C GLY A 235 30.78 -50.97 -0.13
N ASP A 236 31.68 -50.02 0.14
CA ASP A 236 32.51 -49.11 -0.70
C ASP A 236 32.08 -48.48 -2.07
N GLU A 237 32.33 -47.16 -2.10
CA GLU A 237 33.09 -46.28 -3.05
C GLU A 237 32.67 -45.96 -4.52
N GLU A 238 32.95 -44.67 -4.85
CA GLU A 238 33.27 -43.99 -6.14
C GLU A 238 32.17 -43.34 -7.04
N ASP A 239 32.12 -42.00 -6.96
CA ASP A 239 32.25 -40.91 -7.99
C ASP A 239 31.64 -40.95 -9.43
N GLU A 240 31.38 -39.70 -9.91
CA GLU A 240 31.15 -39.16 -11.28
C GLU A 240 29.70 -39.23 -11.84
N GLU A 241 28.94 -38.11 -11.88
CA GLU A 241 28.88 -37.01 -12.87
C GLU A 241 27.78 -37.22 -13.96
N GLU A 242 27.16 -36.09 -14.36
CA GLU A 242 26.36 -35.82 -15.57
C GLU A 242 24.81 -36.03 -15.61
N ASP A 243 24.15 -34.86 -15.75
CA ASP A 243 23.10 -34.50 -16.70
C ASP A 243 21.59 -34.64 -16.40
N GLU A 244 21.03 -33.46 -16.06
CA GLU A 244 19.82 -32.80 -16.59
C GLU A 244 18.74 -33.63 -17.31
N VAL A 245 17.59 -33.85 -16.66
CA VAL A 245 16.27 -33.85 -17.33
C VAL A 245 15.18 -33.40 -16.36
N LEU A 246 14.73 -32.15 -16.46
CA LEU A 246 13.35 -31.77 -16.12
C LEU A 246 12.81 -30.94 -17.27
N GLU A 247 12.18 -31.64 -18.21
CA GLU A 247 11.44 -31.09 -19.33
C GLU A 247 10.32 -30.18 -18.80
N ASN A 248 10.43 -28.92 -19.19
CA ASN A 248 9.35 -27.98 -19.34
C ASN A 248 8.91 -28.09 -20.80
N ASP A 249 7.63 -28.28 -21.10
CA ASP A 249 6.97 -27.84 -22.34
C ASP A 249 5.45 -27.91 -22.10
N GLN A 250 4.73 -26.79 -21.98
CA GLN A 250 4.16 -26.01 -23.08
C GLN A 250 3.17 -26.83 -23.92
N ASP A 251 1.93 -26.88 -23.44
CA ASP A 251 0.77 -27.16 -24.29
C ASP A 251 0.61 -26.00 -25.28
N GLY A 252 1.13 -26.22 -26.50
CA GLY A 252 0.82 -25.44 -27.68
C GLY A 252 -0.57 -25.81 -28.19
N ASP A 253 -1.53 -24.93 -27.97
CA ASP A 253 -2.79 -24.87 -28.71
C ASP A 253 -2.51 -24.14 -30.03
N GLY A 254 -2.51 -24.92 -31.11
CA GLY A 254 -2.49 -24.44 -32.47
C GLY A 254 -3.27 -25.40 -33.38
N GLU A 255 -4.24 -24.79 -34.08
CA GLU A 255 -5.04 -25.26 -35.23
C GLU A 255 -6.36 -25.96 -34.80
N GLU A 256 -7.55 -25.54 -35.23
CA GLU A 256 -8.02 -25.42 -36.62
C GLU A 256 -9.31 -24.56 -36.72
N ASP A 257 -9.50 -23.95 -37.89
CA ASP A 257 -10.67 -23.17 -38.30
C ASP A 257 -11.94 -24.05 -38.44
N GLU A 258 -13.09 -23.64 -37.89
CA GLU A 258 -14.41 -23.98 -38.46
C GLU A 258 -15.38 -22.80 -38.36
N GLU A 259 -16.06 -22.58 -39.49
CA GLU A 259 -17.03 -21.53 -39.78
C GLU A 259 -18.39 -21.75 -39.08
N VAL A 260 -19.26 -20.74 -39.24
CA VAL A 260 -20.75 -20.78 -39.19
C VAL A 260 -21.40 -20.45 -37.84
N ALA A 261 -21.96 -19.24 -37.74
CA ALA A 261 -23.40 -18.97 -37.76
C ALA A 261 -23.70 -17.58 -37.15
N GLU A 262 -24.24 -16.69 -37.97
CA GLU A 262 -25.00 -15.53 -37.50
C GLU A 262 -26.31 -16.03 -36.88
N GLU A 263 -26.65 -15.59 -35.67
CA GLU A 263 -28.02 -15.66 -35.15
C GLU A 263 -28.37 -14.24 -34.69
N GLU A 264 -29.28 -13.63 -35.47
CA GLU A 264 -30.08 -12.47 -35.12
C GLU A 264 -31.09 -12.90 -34.05
N ASP A 265 -31.18 -12.19 -32.93
CA ASP A 265 -32.32 -12.30 -32.01
C ASP A 265 -33.16 -11.02 -32.11
N ASP A 266 -34.13 -11.07 -33.01
CA ASP A 266 -35.35 -10.26 -32.99
C ASP A 266 -36.40 -10.98 -32.11
N GLU A 267 -36.91 -10.30 -31.08
CA GLU A 267 -38.26 -10.57 -30.56
C GLU A 267 -39.00 -9.24 -30.36
N GLU A 268 -39.88 -8.92 -31.32
CA GLU A 268 -41.04 -8.06 -31.14
C GLU A 268 -42.21 -8.92 -30.60
N ASP A 269 -42.88 -8.47 -29.55
CA ASP A 269 -44.34 -8.31 -29.52
C ASP A 269 -44.85 -7.91 -28.12
N ASP A 270 -45.48 -6.74 -28.03
CA ASP A 270 -46.75 -6.55 -27.31
C ASP A 270 -47.31 -5.15 -27.65
N GLU A 271 -48.15 -5.11 -28.69
CA GLU A 271 -49.04 -3.98 -29.01
C GLU A 271 -50.48 -4.30 -28.54
N MET A 272 -51.10 -3.42 -27.76
CA MET A 272 -52.34 -2.69 -28.10
C MET A 272 -53.14 -2.22 -26.88
N GLY A 273 -53.58 -0.96 -26.95
CA GLY A 273 -54.60 -0.37 -26.09
C GLY A 273 -54.87 1.10 -26.44
N ILE A 274 -55.50 1.34 -27.60
CA ILE A 274 -56.05 2.65 -28.00
C ILE A 274 -57.36 2.90 -27.24
N ASP A 275 -57.58 4.12 -26.75
CA ASP A 275 -58.90 4.80 -26.85
C ASP A 275 -58.75 6.34 -26.80
N GLU A 276 -59.34 7.02 -27.79
CA GLU A 276 -59.55 8.46 -27.83
C GLU A 276 -61.07 8.74 -27.80
N SER A 277 -61.42 9.91 -27.25
CA SER A 277 -62.70 10.66 -27.33
C SER A 277 -63.78 10.38 -26.27
N ASP A 278 -63.89 11.30 -25.30
CA ASP A 278 -65.04 12.21 -25.15
C ASP A 278 -64.96 12.98 -23.82
N ILE A 279 -64.86 14.31 -23.88
CA ILE A 279 -65.83 15.25 -23.28
C ILE A 279 -65.41 16.69 -23.62
N PHE A 280 -66.30 17.30 -24.39
CA PHE A 280 -66.40 18.69 -24.82
C PHE A 280 -66.95 19.58 -23.68
N ALA A 281 -66.91 20.91 -23.92
CA ALA A 281 -67.68 21.99 -23.28
C ALA A 281 -66.93 22.76 -22.14
N GLU A 282 -66.42 23.99 -22.39
CA GLU A 282 -67.15 25.30 -22.38
C GLU A 282 -67.12 25.93 -20.95
N LEU A 283 -66.87 27.22 -20.65
CA LEU A 283 -66.95 28.52 -21.35
C LEU A 283 -66.15 29.60 -20.56
N GLU A 284 -65.69 30.64 -21.30
CA GLU A 284 -65.80 32.11 -21.06
C GLU A 284 -65.15 32.77 -19.82
N ASP A 285 -64.65 34.01 -19.83
CA ASP A 285 -64.71 35.13 -20.79
C ASP A 285 -63.69 36.23 -20.39
N VAL A 286 -63.31 37.10 -21.32
CA VAL A 286 -63.50 38.58 -21.25
C VAL A 286 -62.57 39.29 -22.27
N ASP A 287 -63.25 39.93 -23.22
CA ASP A 287 -62.88 40.87 -24.29
C ASP A 287 -61.95 42.04 -23.92
N THR A 288 -61.30 42.62 -24.95
CA THR A 288 -61.65 43.97 -25.47
C THR A 288 -60.84 44.40 -26.70
N ASP A 289 -61.56 44.50 -27.82
CA ASP A 289 -61.63 45.59 -28.82
C ASP A 289 -60.41 46.01 -29.68
N GLU A 290 -60.57 45.76 -30.99
CA GLU A 290 -60.07 46.52 -32.15
C GLU A 290 -60.64 47.99 -32.18
N PRO A 291 -60.55 48.85 -33.24
CA PRO A 291 -59.96 48.73 -34.59
C PRO A 291 -59.22 49.99 -35.11
N THR A 292 -58.60 49.87 -36.29
CA THR A 292 -58.97 50.62 -37.54
C THR A 292 -57.76 50.90 -38.47
N THR A 293 -57.82 50.26 -39.65
CA THR A 293 -57.62 50.80 -41.03
C THR A 293 -56.46 51.77 -41.32
N ASN A 294 -55.63 51.45 -42.33
CA ASN A 294 -55.63 52.12 -43.65
C ASN A 294 -54.49 51.67 -44.61
N ILE A 295 -54.91 51.18 -45.80
CA ILE A 295 -54.49 51.56 -47.17
C ILE A 295 -53.03 51.35 -47.66
N ALA A 296 -52.90 50.39 -48.60
CA ALA A 296 -52.18 50.32 -49.88
C ALA A 296 -50.88 51.13 -50.16
N MET A 297 -49.86 50.47 -50.75
CA MET A 297 -49.54 50.55 -52.19
C MET A 297 -48.35 49.65 -52.62
N THR A 298 -48.50 49.17 -53.85
CA THR A 298 -47.67 48.36 -54.75
C THR A 298 -46.25 48.92 -55.01
N THR A 299 -45.25 48.07 -55.23
CA THR A 299 -44.37 48.06 -56.43
C THR A 299 -43.43 46.84 -56.46
N THR A 300 -43.54 46.07 -57.53
CA THR A 300 -42.59 45.10 -58.08
C THR A 300 -41.35 45.78 -58.66
N TYR A 301 -40.17 45.18 -58.54
CA TYR A 301 -39.11 45.29 -59.55
C TYR A 301 -38.31 43.99 -59.65
N HIS A 302 -38.00 43.63 -60.90
CA HIS A 302 -37.51 42.35 -61.39
C HIS A 302 -36.51 42.68 -62.50
N HIS A 303 -35.28 42.15 -62.48
CA HIS A 303 -34.44 41.76 -63.64
C HIS A 303 -33.03 41.38 -63.17
N HIS A 304 -32.59 40.12 -63.36
CA HIS A 304 -32.01 39.51 -64.58
C HIS A 304 -30.66 40.12 -64.99
N HIS A 305 -29.58 39.32 -64.95
CA HIS A 305 -29.25 38.39 -66.02
C HIS A 305 -28.33 37.26 -65.52
#